data_AF-A0A0N0D770-F1
#
_entry.id   AF-A0A0N0D770-F1
#
_cell.length_a   1.000
_cell.length_b   1.000
_cell.length_c   1.000
_cell.angle_alpha   90.00
_cell.angle_beta   90.00
_cell.angle_gamma   90.00
#
_symmetry.space_group_name_H-M   'P 1'
#
loop_
_entity.id
_entity.type
_entity.pdbx_description
1 polymer ?
#
loop_
_entity_poly.entity_id
_entity_poly.type
_entity_poly.pdbx_seq_one_letter_code
_entity_poly.pdbx_strand_id
1 'polypeptide(L)'
;MHIFKFLILLLSINLNCCGLNPCTEEDVFRQTSPDNLVDVIVINRNCGATTSISNSVYIVPKGELTDKYRPVFVADHVVNLKVKWLKSKFLVISYAEARIFEFTNFWNSRYIENFMYEVRIKEIQIDTILRK
;
A
#
# COMPACT_ATOMS: atom_id res chain seq x y z
N MET A 1 61.57 19.48 20.13
CA MET A 1 61.59 18.13 19.52
C MET A 1 60.50 17.30 20.23
N HIS A 2 59.22 17.67 20.16
CA HIS A 2 58.26 17.39 19.09
C HIS A 2 58.33 15.95 18.56
N ILE A 3 57.78 15.02 19.32
CA ILE A 3 57.35 13.73 18.78
C ILE A 3 55.91 13.47 19.28
N PHE A 4 54.96 13.95 18.48
CA PHE A 4 53.63 13.35 18.23
C PHE A 4 52.84 12.86 19.48
N LYS A 5 51.97 13.63 20.15
CA LYS A 5 50.66 14.15 19.66
C LYS A 5 50.01 13.33 18.53
N PHE A 6 49.90 12.01 18.66
CA PHE A 6 49.01 11.22 17.79
C PHE A 6 48.54 9.94 18.50
N LEU A 7 47.58 10.10 19.41
CA LEU A 7 46.68 9.00 19.79
C LEU A 7 45.30 9.57 20.12
N ILE A 8 44.82 10.45 19.24
CA ILE A 8 43.43 10.85 19.17
C ILE A 8 42.85 10.17 17.93
N LEU A 9 41.63 9.68 18.09
CA LEU A 9 40.72 9.21 17.03
C LEU A 9 41.08 7.85 16.41
N LEU A 10 40.45 6.80 16.92
CA LEU A 10 39.80 5.77 16.09
C LEU A 10 38.66 5.20 16.94
N LEU A 11 37.60 6.01 17.05
CA LEU A 11 36.37 5.79 16.31
C LEU A 11 35.52 4.72 17.02
N SER A 12 34.77 5.21 18.00
CA SER A 12 33.56 4.61 18.53
C SER A 12 32.63 4.22 17.38
N ILE A 13 32.77 2.99 16.91
CA ILE A 13 31.76 2.34 16.07
C ILE A 13 30.59 2.07 17.01
N ASN A 14 29.75 3.08 17.17
CA ASN A 14 28.39 2.89 17.63
C ASN A 14 27.73 2.02 16.56
N LEU A 15 27.77 0.70 16.74
CA LEU A 15 26.82 -0.20 16.11
C LEU A 15 25.44 0.11 16.71
N ASN A 16 24.86 1.23 16.30
CA ASN A 16 23.42 1.33 16.16
C ASN A 16 23.07 0.39 15.02
N CYS A 17 22.96 -0.89 15.35
CA CYS A 17 22.25 -1.88 14.55
C CYS A 17 20.78 -1.43 14.56
N CYS A 18 20.46 -0.45 13.71
CA CYS A 18 19.11 -0.03 13.46
C CYS A 18 18.31 -1.27 13.08
N GLY A 19 17.22 -1.53 13.80
CA GLY A 19 16.33 -2.65 13.57
C GLY A 19 15.94 -2.72 12.10
N LEU A 20 16.58 -3.64 11.38
CA LEU A 20 16.27 -3.98 10.00
C LEU A 20 14.88 -4.61 10.01
N ASN A 21 13.86 -3.81 9.72
CA ASN A 21 12.62 -4.36 9.22
C ASN A 21 12.90 -4.73 7.75
N PRO A 22 13.04 -6.02 7.40
CA PRO A 22 13.49 -6.43 6.05
C PRO A 22 12.42 -6.22 4.98
N CYS A 23 11.24 -5.73 5.37
CA CYS A 23 10.13 -5.47 4.48
C CYS A 23 10.30 -4.11 3.79
N THR A 24 10.18 -4.12 2.48
CA THR A 24 10.08 -2.92 1.64
C THR A 24 8.63 -2.73 1.23
N GLU A 25 8.15 -1.48 1.32
CA GLU A 25 6.82 -1.07 0.86
C GLU A 25 6.98 -0.07 -0.28
N GLU A 26 6.23 -0.26 -1.36
CA GLU A 26 6.28 0.60 -2.55
C GLU A 26 4.86 1.00 -2.97
N ASP A 27 4.65 2.31 -3.13
CA ASP A 27 3.45 2.89 -3.74
C ASP A 27 3.46 2.63 -5.25
N VAL A 28 2.91 1.49 -5.66
CA VAL A 28 2.93 1.07 -7.07
C VAL A 28 1.88 1.76 -7.93
N PHE A 29 0.82 2.30 -7.32
CA PHE A 29 -0.25 2.98 -8.03
C PHE A 29 -1.00 3.95 -7.13
N ARG A 30 -1.31 5.14 -7.65
CA ARG A 30 -2.23 6.11 -7.03
C ARG A 30 -3.18 6.66 -8.09
N GLN A 31 -4.46 6.74 -7.77
CA GLN A 31 -5.47 7.38 -8.63
C GLN A 31 -6.51 8.14 -7.81
N THR A 32 -6.69 9.42 -8.12
CA THR A 32 -7.73 10.25 -7.52
C THR A 32 -9.12 9.87 -8.05
N SER A 33 -10.12 9.91 -7.18
CA SER A 33 -11.53 9.69 -7.51
C SER A 33 -12.06 10.76 -8.48
N PRO A 34 -13.11 10.48 -9.28
CA PRO A 34 -13.64 11.44 -10.25
C PRO A 34 -14.17 12.75 -9.64
N ASP A 35 -14.56 12.75 -8.37
CA ASP A 35 -14.99 13.93 -7.61
C ASP A 35 -13.86 14.67 -6.88
N ASN A 36 -12.60 14.22 -7.05
CA ASN A 36 -11.41 14.84 -6.45
C ASN A 36 -11.34 14.84 -4.91
N LEU A 37 -12.09 13.96 -4.23
CA LEU A 37 -12.13 13.95 -2.76
C LEU A 37 -11.22 12.88 -2.12
N VAL A 38 -11.02 11.75 -2.78
CA VAL A 38 -10.21 10.64 -2.25
C VAL A 38 -9.22 10.13 -3.28
N ASP A 39 -8.12 9.55 -2.81
CA ASP A 39 -7.22 8.74 -3.62
C ASP A 39 -7.41 7.26 -3.31
N VAL A 40 -7.30 6.42 -4.34
CA VAL A 40 -7.01 4.99 -4.17
C VAL A 40 -5.52 4.78 -4.35
N ILE A 41 -4.90 4.00 -3.46
CA ILE A 41 -3.47 3.69 -3.47
C ILE A 41 -3.29 2.19 -3.40
N VAL A 42 -2.41 1.63 -4.23
CA VAL A 42 -1.96 0.23 -4.13
C VAL A 42 -0.54 0.22 -3.62
N ILE A 43 -0.30 -0.54 -2.57
CA ILE A 43 1.01 -0.76 -1.97
C ILE A 43 1.39 -2.21 -2.14
N ASN A 44 2.62 -2.43 -2.61
CA ASN A 44 3.25 -3.74 -2.60
C ASN A 44 4.24 -3.83 -1.44
N ARG A 45 4.09 -4.85 -0.62
CA ARG A 45 5.01 -5.16 0.47
C ARG A 45 5.76 -6.45 0.17
N ASN A 46 7.08 -6.37 0.14
CA ASN A 46 7.96 -7.51 -0.05
C ASN A 46 8.89 -7.67 1.16
N CYS A 47 8.79 -8.80 1.86
CA CYS A 47 9.57 -9.12 3.06
C CYS A 47 10.72 -10.13 2.81
N GLY A 48 11.05 -10.40 1.55
CA GLY A 48 12.21 -11.22 1.16
C GLY A 48 11.85 -12.52 0.43
N ALA A 49 12.90 -13.28 0.09
CA ALA A 49 12.84 -14.40 -0.84
C ALA A 49 11.90 -15.55 -0.44
N THR A 50 11.60 -15.70 0.84
CA THR A 50 10.74 -16.77 1.37
C THR A 50 9.29 -16.35 1.55
N THR A 51 8.94 -15.10 1.21
CA THR A 51 7.60 -14.54 1.37
C THR A 51 7.03 -14.10 0.04
N SER A 52 5.72 -14.30 -0.15
CA SER A 52 5.01 -13.74 -1.30
C SER A 52 4.82 -12.24 -1.12
N ILE A 53 4.74 -11.52 -2.25
CA ILE A 53 4.43 -10.09 -2.24
C ILE A 53 2.99 -9.90 -1.78
N SER A 54 2.81 -9.11 -0.71
CA SER A 54 1.50 -8.70 -0.22
C SER A 54 1.07 -7.43 -0.95
N ASN A 55 -0.13 -7.42 -1.50
CA ASN A 55 -0.75 -6.28 -2.16
C ASN A 55 -1.83 -5.72 -1.23
N SER A 56 -1.78 -4.43 -0.95
CA SER A 56 -2.75 -3.73 -0.12
C SER A 56 -3.35 -2.57 -0.91
N VAL A 57 -4.68 -2.46 -0.92
CA VAL A 57 -5.39 -1.32 -1.52
C VAL A 57 -5.95 -0.45 -0.42
N TYR A 58 -5.67 0.84 -0.48
CA TYR A 58 -6.16 1.85 0.46
C TYR A 58 -7.05 2.86 -0.25
N ILE A 59 -8.02 3.39 0.48
CA ILE A 59 -8.71 4.63 0.12
C ILE A 59 -8.36 5.65 1.20
N VAL A 60 -7.90 6.82 0.79
CA VAL A 60 -7.48 7.91 1.67
C VAL A 60 -8.05 9.23 1.17
N PRO A 61 -8.24 10.25 2.03
CA PRO A 61 -8.47 11.61 1.55
C PRO A 61 -7.38 12.02 0.55
N LYS A 62 -7.75 12.79 -0.48
CA LYS A 62 -6.84 13.16 -1.56
C LYS A 62 -5.53 13.76 -1.02
N GLY A 63 -4.39 13.24 -1.47
CA GLY A 63 -3.05 13.69 -1.11
C GLY A 63 -2.50 13.14 0.21
N GLU A 64 -3.29 12.39 0.98
CA GLU A 64 -2.81 11.77 2.23
C GLU A 64 -1.94 10.53 1.97
N LEU A 65 -1.22 10.12 3.02
CA LEU A 65 -0.47 8.86 3.11
C LEU A 65 -1.33 7.77 3.75
N THR A 66 -0.90 6.51 3.64
CA THR A 66 -1.65 5.32 4.08
C THR A 66 -1.46 4.98 5.57
N ASP A 67 -0.42 5.50 6.24
CA ASP A 67 -0.02 5.16 7.62
C ASP A 67 -1.15 5.18 8.67
N LYS A 68 -2.17 6.02 8.45
CA LYS A 68 -3.29 6.24 9.38
C LYS A 68 -4.57 5.51 8.98
N TYR A 69 -4.56 4.81 7.85
CA TYR A 69 -5.74 4.22 7.24
C TYR A 69 -5.62 2.71 7.18
N ARG A 70 -6.76 2.03 7.22
CA ARG A 70 -6.81 0.58 7.03
C ARG A 70 -6.99 0.27 5.54
N PRO A 71 -6.35 -0.80 5.04
CA PRO A 71 -6.60 -1.25 3.68
C PRO A 71 -8.05 -1.70 3.53
N VAL A 72 -8.61 -1.51 2.34
CA VAL A 72 -9.92 -2.04 1.96
C VAL A 72 -9.83 -3.42 1.31
N PHE A 73 -8.61 -3.82 0.92
CA PHE A 73 -8.29 -5.10 0.32
C PHE A 73 -6.84 -5.46 0.66
N VAL A 74 -6.60 -6.69 1.12
CA VAL A 74 -5.26 -7.26 1.35
C VAL A 74 -5.21 -8.66 0.77
N ALA A 75 -4.23 -8.93 -0.09
CA ALA A 75 -4.06 -10.23 -0.72
C ALA A 75 -2.61 -10.51 -1.10
N ASP A 76 -2.27 -11.79 -1.28
CA ASP A 76 -1.04 -12.20 -1.97
C ASP A 76 -1.33 -13.15 -3.13
N HIS A 77 -0.28 -13.58 -3.84
CA HIS A 77 -0.37 -14.35 -5.09
C HIS A 77 -1.33 -13.71 -6.11
N VAL A 78 -1.33 -12.38 -6.16
CA VAL A 78 -2.28 -11.64 -6.99
C VAL A 78 -1.80 -11.59 -8.44
N VAL A 79 -2.65 -12.01 -9.37
CA VAL A 79 -2.40 -11.99 -10.82
C VAL A 79 -3.31 -10.95 -11.47
N ASN A 80 -2.72 -10.03 -12.24
CA ASN A 80 -3.42 -8.98 -12.97
C ASN A 80 -4.31 -8.06 -12.09
N LEU A 81 -3.83 -7.65 -10.92
CA LEU A 81 -4.53 -6.68 -10.08
C LEU A 81 -4.79 -5.38 -10.85
N LYS A 82 -6.04 -4.95 -10.89
CA LYS A 82 -6.48 -3.68 -11.45
C LYS A 82 -7.44 -3.01 -10.50
N VAL A 83 -7.18 -1.73 -10.23
CA VAL A 83 -8.00 -0.91 -9.35
C VAL A 83 -8.46 0.31 -10.15
N LYS A 84 -9.76 0.54 -10.21
CA LYS A 84 -10.34 1.60 -11.06
C LYS A 84 -11.60 2.19 -10.46
N TRP A 85 -11.68 3.52 -10.48
CA TRP A 85 -12.93 4.23 -10.27
C TRP A 85 -13.83 4.11 -11.50
N LEU A 86 -15.05 3.56 -11.35
CA LEU A 86 -16.03 3.62 -12.46
C LEU A 86 -16.87 4.91 -12.42
N LYS A 87 -17.05 5.47 -11.23
CA LYS A 87 -17.71 6.76 -10.96
C LYS A 87 -17.31 7.24 -9.57
N SER A 88 -17.65 8.48 -9.23
CA SER A 88 -17.53 8.98 -7.86
C SER A 88 -18.15 8.00 -6.86
N LYS A 89 -17.48 7.77 -5.74
CA LYS A 89 -17.96 6.87 -4.67
C LYS A 89 -18.15 5.40 -5.11
N PHE A 90 -17.57 4.95 -6.24
CA PHE A 90 -17.64 3.56 -6.68
C PHE A 90 -16.32 3.06 -7.26
N LEU A 91 -15.62 2.23 -6.48
CA LEU A 91 -14.34 1.62 -6.83
C LEU A 91 -14.55 0.15 -7.23
N VAL A 92 -13.83 -0.29 -8.27
CA VAL A 92 -13.73 -1.70 -8.63
C VAL A 92 -12.29 -2.17 -8.43
N ILE A 93 -12.14 -3.28 -7.73
CA ILE A 93 -10.90 -4.05 -7.61
C ILE A 93 -11.12 -5.34 -8.38
N SER A 94 -10.24 -5.63 -9.33
CA SER A 94 -10.35 -6.84 -10.16
C SER A 94 -9.01 -7.54 -10.29
N TYR A 95 -9.03 -8.86 -10.37
CA TYR A 95 -7.84 -9.71 -10.49
C TYR A 95 -8.22 -11.02 -11.18
N ALA A 96 -7.25 -11.76 -11.69
CA ALA A 96 -7.48 -13.10 -12.24
C ALA A 96 -7.40 -14.16 -11.13
N GLU A 97 -6.36 -14.07 -10.30
CA GLU A 97 -6.13 -14.94 -9.14
C GLU A 97 -5.67 -14.07 -7.97
N ALA A 98 -6.09 -14.43 -6.75
CA ALA A 98 -5.62 -13.80 -5.51
C ALA A 98 -5.94 -14.71 -4.32
N ARG A 99 -5.08 -14.73 -3.32
CA ARG A 99 -5.42 -15.22 -1.98
C ARG A 99 -5.73 -14.01 -1.10
N ILE A 100 -7.02 -13.75 -0.89
CA ILE A 100 -7.51 -12.60 -0.13
C ILE A 100 -7.48 -12.91 1.37
N PHE A 101 -6.90 -12.01 2.14
CA PHE A 101 -6.89 -12.04 3.61
C PHE A 101 -7.91 -11.08 4.20
N GLU A 102 -8.07 -9.90 3.59
CA GLU A 102 -9.00 -8.87 4.07
C GLU A 102 -9.72 -8.22 2.89
N PHE A 103 -11.02 -7.98 3.05
CA PHE A 103 -11.83 -7.21 2.11
C PHE A 103 -13.00 -6.54 2.84
N THR A 104 -13.28 -5.29 2.47
CA THR A 104 -14.53 -4.61 2.78
C THR A 104 -15.15 -4.03 1.52
N ASN A 105 -16.48 -4.09 1.44
CA ASN A 105 -17.24 -3.55 0.32
C ASN A 105 -17.58 -2.05 0.48
N PHE A 106 -17.12 -1.41 1.55
CA PHE A 106 -17.31 0.02 1.77
C PHE A 106 -16.14 0.67 2.48
N TRP A 107 -16.04 1.99 2.33
CA TRP A 107 -15.13 2.85 3.07
C TRP A 107 -15.80 4.20 3.34
N ASN A 108 -15.52 4.78 4.50
CA ASN A 108 -15.91 6.14 4.83
C ASN A 108 -14.83 6.83 5.68
N SER A 109 -14.95 8.14 5.84
CA SER A 109 -14.06 8.92 6.69
C SER A 109 -14.81 10.02 7.42
N ARG A 110 -14.47 10.21 8.70
CA ARG A 110 -14.98 11.32 9.50
C ARG A 110 -14.55 12.69 8.96
N TYR A 111 -13.45 12.72 8.23
CA TYR A 111 -12.81 13.94 7.72
C TYR A 111 -13.37 14.36 6.36
N ILE A 112 -14.21 13.54 5.72
CA ILE A 112 -14.81 13.81 4.43
C ILE A 112 -16.33 13.79 4.57
N GLU A 113 -16.95 14.94 4.32
CA GLU A 113 -18.41 15.13 4.43
C GLU A 113 -19.01 14.62 5.76
N ASN A 114 -18.24 14.64 6.86
CA ASN A 114 -18.69 14.19 8.18
C ASN A 114 -19.32 12.77 8.17
N PHE A 115 -18.61 11.78 7.63
CA PHE A 115 -19.06 10.38 7.43
C PHE A 115 -20.11 10.15 6.33
N MET A 116 -20.65 11.20 5.70
CA MET A 116 -21.64 11.04 4.62
C MET A 116 -21.00 10.63 3.28
N TYR A 117 -19.67 10.69 3.18
CA TYR A 117 -18.91 10.21 2.04
C TYR A 117 -18.61 8.72 2.17
N GLU A 118 -19.52 7.89 1.66
CA GLU A 118 -19.33 6.44 1.56
C GLU A 118 -18.89 6.05 0.15
N VAL A 119 -17.75 5.37 0.05
CA VAL A 119 -17.30 4.70 -1.17
C VAL A 119 -17.77 3.26 -1.14
N ARG A 120 -18.47 2.84 -2.19
CA ARG A 120 -18.76 1.42 -2.43
C ARG A 120 -17.65 0.77 -3.22
N ILE A 121 -17.29 -0.44 -2.81
CA ILE A 121 -16.15 -1.18 -3.35
C ILE A 121 -16.67 -2.53 -3.84
N LYS A 122 -16.39 -2.83 -5.11
CA LYS A 122 -16.74 -4.11 -5.70
C LYS A 122 -15.49 -4.87 -6.08
N GLU A 123 -15.38 -6.07 -5.55
CA GLU A 123 -14.37 -7.05 -5.94
C GLU A 123 -14.90 -7.90 -7.12
N ILE A 124 -14.04 -8.15 -8.11
CA ILE A 124 -14.36 -8.96 -9.30
C ILE A 124 -13.17 -9.85 -9.67
N GLN A 125 -13.32 -11.17 -9.48
CA GLN A 125 -12.44 -12.14 -10.10
C GLN A 125 -12.79 -12.29 -11.59
N ILE A 126 -11.79 -12.16 -12.47
CA ILE A 126 -11.94 -12.26 -13.92
C ILE A 126 -11.49 -13.65 -14.36
N ASP A 127 -12.37 -14.41 -15.00
CA ASP A 127 -12.01 -15.71 -15.58
C ASP A 127 -10.97 -15.55 -16.70
N THR A 128 -9.86 -16.26 -16.58
CA THR A 128 -8.75 -16.26 -17.56
C THR A 128 -9.12 -16.94 -18.89
N ILE A 129 -10.33 -17.49 -19.02
CA ILE A 129 -10.77 -18.35 -20.14
C ILE A 129 -10.94 -17.58 -21.48
N LEU A 130 -10.81 -16.25 -21.52
CA LEU A 130 -10.93 -15.46 -22.75
C LEU A 130 -9.60 -15.10 -23.43
N ARG A 131 -8.56 -15.93 -23.30
CA ARG A 131 -7.42 -15.92 -24.24
C ARG A 131 -7.50 -17.18 -25.12
N LYS A 132 -8.28 -17.10 -26.20
CA LYS A 132 -8.13 -17.97 -27.37
C LYS A 132 -7.15 -17.31 -28.34
#